data_AF-A0A3Q7EZR6-F1
#
_entry.id   AF-A0A3Q7EZR6-F1
#
_cell.length_a   1.000
_cell.length_b   1.000
_cell.length_c   1.000
_cell.angle_alpha   90.00
_cell.angle_beta   90.00
_cell.angle_gamma   90.00
#
_symmetry.space_group_name_H-M   'P 1'
#
loop_
_entity.id
_entity.type
_entity.pdbx_description
1 polymer ?
#
loop_
_entity_poly.entity_id
_entity_poly.type
_entity_poly.pdbx_seq_one_letter_code
_entity_poly.pdbx_strand_id
1 'polypeptide(L)'
;MLWKRLYGDNIWAQCSEELEGLNKDFRKMLGEHAEFKTLNLKDILTASDGTKKLEDGLVIETVLIPCERGRNTVCISSQVGCAMNCRFCYTGR
;
A
#
# COMPACT_ATOMS: atom_id res chain seq x y z
N MET A 1 -19.41 5.61 4.96
CA MET A 1 -19.48 5.12 3.56
C MET A 1 -18.18 5.33 2.79
N LEU A 2 -17.49 6.48 2.90
CA LEU A 2 -16.21 6.72 2.21
C LEU A 2 -15.13 5.65 2.48
N TRP A 3 -14.80 5.39 3.75
CA TRP A 3 -13.77 4.41 4.13
C TRP A 3 -14.09 2.98 3.63
N LYS A 4 -15.37 2.61 3.62
CA LYS A 4 -15.81 1.32 3.06
C LYS A 4 -15.54 1.25 1.55
N ARG A 5 -15.78 2.35 0.81
CA ARG A 5 -15.44 2.39 -0.61
C ARG A 5 -13.94 2.31 -0.83
N LEU A 6 -13.15 3.06 -0.06
CA LEU A 6 -11.69 3.09 -0.22
C LEU A 6 -10.99 1.78 0.14
N TYR A 7 -11.46 1.07 1.17
CA TYR A 7 -10.71 -0.07 1.72
C TYR A 7 -11.53 -1.36 1.88
N GLY A 8 -12.86 -1.27 1.90
CA GLY A 8 -13.74 -2.40 2.19
C GLY A 8 -14.25 -3.13 0.94
N ASP A 9 -14.44 -2.42 -0.16
CA ASP A 9 -15.04 -2.96 -1.39
C ASP A 9 -13.99 -3.35 -2.45
N ASN A 10 -12.69 -3.40 -2.08
CA ASN A 10 -11.55 -3.60 -3.00
C ASN A 10 -11.49 -2.59 -4.16
N ILE A 11 -12.07 -1.40 -3.98
CA ILE A 11 -12.00 -0.30 -4.94
C ILE A 11 -10.76 0.52 -4.61
N TRP A 12 -9.68 0.28 -5.35
CA TRP A 12 -8.43 1.05 -5.24
C TRP A 12 -8.54 2.37 -6.00
N ALA A 13 -9.43 3.25 -5.52
CA ALA A 13 -9.78 4.49 -6.21
C ALA A 13 -8.57 5.43 -6.34
N GLN A 14 -8.26 5.84 -7.57
CA GLN A 14 -7.22 6.83 -7.88
C GLN A 14 -7.78 8.24 -8.02
N CYS A 15 -9.11 8.39 -8.03
CA CYS A 15 -9.78 9.70 -8.03
C CYS A 15 -11.19 9.63 -7.40
N SER A 16 -11.79 10.80 -7.18
CA SER A 16 -13.09 10.92 -6.50
C SER A 16 -14.25 10.36 -7.31
N GLU A 17 -14.09 10.29 -8.64
CA GLU A 17 -15.07 9.82 -9.61
C GLU A 17 -15.29 8.30 -9.51
N GLU A 18 -14.24 7.55 -9.16
CA GLU A 18 -14.26 6.09 -9.01
C GLU A 18 -15.00 5.62 -7.75
N LEU A 19 -15.34 6.54 -6.83
CA LEU A 19 -16.05 6.23 -5.59
C LEU A 19 -17.57 6.18 -5.79
N GLU A 20 -18.02 5.16 -6.51
CA GLU A 20 -19.44 4.97 -6.82
C GLU A 20 -20.32 4.84 -5.56
N GLY A 21 -21.54 5.39 -5.65
CA GLY A 21 -22.50 5.42 -4.55
C GLY A 21 -22.26 6.50 -3.51
N LEU A 22 -21.24 7.36 -3.67
CA LEU A 22 -21.17 8.62 -2.93
C LEU A 22 -22.06 9.70 -3.55
N ASN A 23 -22.62 10.56 -2.70
CA ASN A 23 -23.38 11.73 -3.12
C ASN A 23 -22.54 12.61 -4.07
N LYS A 24 -23.17 13.21 -5.09
CA LYS A 24 -22.50 14.02 -6.12
C LYS A 24 -21.78 15.23 -5.52
N ASP A 25 -22.40 15.95 -4.60
CA ASP A 25 -21.83 17.13 -3.95
C ASP A 25 -20.62 16.74 -3.09
N PHE A 26 -20.70 15.58 -2.44
CA PHE A 26 -19.59 15.05 -1.65
C PHE A 26 -18.40 14.62 -2.54
N ARG A 27 -18.65 13.99 -3.70
CA ARG A 27 -17.59 13.68 -4.67
C ARG A 27 -16.94 14.94 -5.22
N LYS A 28 -17.73 15.94 -5.57
CA LYS A 28 -17.22 17.25 -6.01
C LYS A 28 -16.33 17.88 -4.95
N MET A 29 -16.79 17.93 -3.69
CA MET A 29 -16.01 18.44 -2.57
C MET A 29 -14.69 17.68 -2.39
N LEU A 30 -14.69 16.34 -2.55
CA LEU A 30 -13.46 15.55 -2.50
C LEU A 30 -12.51 15.89 -3.67
N GLY A 31 -13.01 16.02 -4.89
CA GLY A 31 -12.19 16.41 -6.05
C GLY A 31 -11.58 17.81 -5.96
N GLU A 32 -12.25 18.74 -5.25
CA GLU A 32 -11.77 20.11 -5.04
C GLU A 32 -10.77 20.24 -3.88
N HIS A 33 -10.83 19.33 -2.89
CA HIS A 33 -10.10 19.50 -1.62
C HIS A 33 -9.20 18.33 -1.21
N ALA A 34 -9.20 17.22 -1.95
CA ALA A 34 -8.39 16.05 -1.63
C ALA A 34 -7.66 15.50 -2.87
N GLU A 35 -6.54 14.84 -2.62
CA GLU A 35 -5.78 14.12 -3.63
C GLU A 35 -5.62 12.67 -3.22
N PHE A 36 -5.77 11.77 -4.18
CA PHE A 36 -5.63 10.33 -3.99
C PHE A 36 -4.23 9.93 -4.45
N LYS A 37 -3.28 9.88 -3.50
CA LYS A 37 -1.91 9.45 -3.75
C LYS A 37 -1.67 8.07 -3.15
N THR A 38 -1.03 7.20 -3.93
CA THR A 38 -0.56 5.90 -3.49
C THR A 38 0.94 5.76 -3.77
N LEU A 39 1.58 4.77 -3.15
CA LEU A 39 2.96 4.42 -3.49
C LEU A 39 2.99 3.80 -4.88
N ASN A 40 3.91 4.26 -5.72
CA ASN A 40 4.12 3.68 -7.03
C ASN A 40 4.97 2.42 -6.90
N LEU A 41 4.57 1.40 -7.66
CA LEU A 41 5.28 0.14 -7.70
C LEU A 41 6.45 0.27 -8.67
N LYS A 42 7.70 0.12 -8.20
CA LYS A 42 8.86 0.11 -9.09
C LYS A 42 9.20 -1.28 -9.61
N ASP A 43 9.36 -2.23 -8.70
CA ASP A 43 9.84 -3.58 -8.99
C ASP A 43 8.99 -4.62 -8.24
N ILE A 44 8.82 -5.82 -8.81
CA ILE A 44 8.23 -6.98 -8.11
C ILE A 44 9.21 -8.15 -8.20
N LEU A 45 9.78 -8.56 -7.07
CA LEU A 45 10.55 -9.80 -6.99
C LEU A 45 9.68 -10.90 -6.42
N THR A 46 9.52 -12.02 -7.13
CA THR A 46 8.73 -13.16 -6.64
C THR A 46 9.66 -14.31 -6.23
N ALA A 47 9.62 -14.72 -4.97
CA ALA A 47 10.34 -15.89 -4.50
C ALA A 47 9.62 -17.20 -4.89
N SER A 48 10.31 -18.33 -4.77
CA SER A 48 9.76 -19.65 -5.11
C SER A 48 8.53 -20.06 -4.30
N ASP A 49 8.33 -19.45 -3.13
CA ASP A 49 7.17 -19.63 -2.26
C ASP A 49 6.03 -18.62 -2.53
N GLY A 50 6.17 -17.78 -3.56
CA GLY A 50 5.19 -16.76 -3.96
C GLY A 50 5.35 -15.41 -3.27
N THR A 51 6.35 -15.24 -2.40
CA THR A 51 6.63 -13.98 -1.70
C THR A 51 7.00 -12.86 -2.69
N LYS A 52 6.41 -11.66 -2.53
CA LYS A 52 6.66 -10.50 -3.42
C LYS A 52 7.36 -9.32 -2.72
N LYS A 53 8.37 -8.69 -3.35
CA LYS A 53 9.13 -7.52 -2.84
C LYS A 53 9.04 -6.30 -3.78
N LEU A 54 9.04 -5.06 -3.24
CA LEU A 54 8.81 -3.78 -3.94
C LEU A 54 9.94 -2.76 -3.62
N GLU A 55 10.47 -1.95 -4.58
CA GLU A 55 11.60 -0.98 -4.36
C GLU A 55 11.43 0.50 -4.85
N ASP A 56 12.26 1.52 -4.47
CA ASP A 56 12.50 2.85 -5.14
C ASP A 56 13.71 3.70 -4.59
N GLY A 57 14.09 4.84 -5.18
CA GLY A 57 15.37 5.55 -4.88
C GLY A 57 15.62 6.01 -3.43
N LEU A 58 14.56 6.10 -2.60
CA LEU A 58 14.59 6.10 -1.13
C LEU A 58 13.57 5.05 -0.70
N VAL A 59 13.99 3.79 -0.85
CA VAL A 59 13.09 2.65 -0.86
C VAL A 59 12.41 2.39 0.48
N ILE A 60 11.16 1.96 0.44
CA ILE A 60 10.63 1.02 1.43
C ILE A 60 10.26 -0.31 0.79
N GLU A 61 10.27 -1.37 1.59
CA GLU A 61 9.89 -2.71 1.14
C GLU A 61 8.53 -3.10 1.73
N THR A 62 7.74 -3.84 0.95
CA THR A 62 6.54 -4.51 1.44
C THR A 62 6.56 -5.96 0.96
N VAL A 63 6.20 -6.87 1.86
CA VAL A 63 6.25 -8.31 1.60
C VAL A 63 4.87 -8.92 1.80
N LEU A 64 4.30 -9.49 0.74
CA LEU A 64 3.09 -10.31 0.82
C LEU A 64 3.49 -11.78 0.98
N ILE A 65 3.05 -12.40 2.08
CA ILE A 65 3.31 -13.80 2.42
C ILE A 65 1.98 -14.56 2.40
N PRO A 66 1.69 -15.35 1.35
CA PRO A 66 0.51 -16.21 1.30
C PRO A 66 0.61 -17.34 2.34
N CYS A 67 -0.49 -17.66 3.04
CA CYS A 67 -0.56 -18.83 3.91
C CYS A 67 -1.65 -19.79 3.42
N GLU A 68 -1.40 -21.10 3.55
CA GLU A 68 -2.24 -22.18 2.99
C GLU A 68 -3.70 -22.21 3.50
N ARG A 69 -4.02 -21.49 4.58
CA ARG A 69 -5.37 -21.44 5.17
C ARG A 69 -6.17 -20.18 4.80
N GLY A 70 -5.87 -19.58 3.65
CA GLY A 70 -6.58 -18.40 3.15
C GLY A 70 -6.27 -17.09 3.89
N ARG A 71 -5.30 -17.11 4.81
CA ARG A 71 -4.75 -15.91 5.45
C ARG A 71 -3.57 -15.43 4.60
N ASN A 72 -3.50 -14.13 4.37
CA ASN A 72 -2.30 -13.48 3.88
C ASN A 72 -1.67 -12.66 5.02
N THR A 73 -0.35 -12.66 5.11
CA THR A 73 0.39 -11.76 6.00
C THR A 73 1.08 -10.71 5.15
N VAL A 74 0.95 -9.44 5.53
CA VAL A 74 1.64 -8.33 4.86
C VAL A 74 2.65 -7.75 5.83
N CYS A 75 3.93 -7.76 5.47
CA CYS A 75 4.98 -7.03 6.18
C CYS A 75 5.10 -5.65 5.53
N ILE A 76 4.99 -4.60 6.34
CA ILE A 76 5.00 -3.21 5.89
C ILE A 76 6.15 -2.50 6.59
N SER A 77 6.96 -1.79 5.82
CA SER A 77 8.00 -0.91 6.37
C SER A 77 7.38 0.32 7.04
N SER A 78 7.93 0.74 8.17
CA SER A 78 7.48 1.96 8.87
C SER A 78 8.35 3.18 8.60
N GLN A 79 9.55 2.98 8.04
CA GLN A 79 10.57 4.01 7.80
C GLN A 79 11.41 3.64 6.57
N VAL A 80 12.06 4.64 5.97
CA VAL A 80 13.14 4.44 4.98
C VAL A 80 14.46 4.35 5.76
N GLY A 81 15.06 3.15 5.80
CA GLY A 81 16.21 2.87 6.67
C GLY A 81 15.84 2.81 8.16
N CYS A 82 16.83 2.58 9.02
CA CYS A 82 16.62 2.53 10.47
C CYS A 82 17.87 3.00 11.25
N ALA A 83 17.72 4.07 12.04
CA ALA A 83 18.82 4.66 12.81
C ALA A 83 19.30 3.82 13.99
N MET A 84 18.59 2.74 14.34
CA MET A 84 18.94 1.87 15.48
C MET A 84 20.27 1.14 15.29
N ASN A 85 20.77 1.03 14.05
CA ASN A 85 22.06 0.43 13.71
C ASN A 85 22.27 -0.99 14.28
N CYS A 86 21.23 -1.82 14.20
CA CYS A 86 21.29 -3.20 14.66
C CYS A 86 22.20 -4.02 13.73
N ARG A 87 23.31 -4.57 14.26
CA ARG A 87 24.34 -5.28 13.47
C ARG A 87 23.83 -6.46 12.64
N PHE A 88 22.69 -7.05 12.98
CA PHE A 88 22.10 -8.19 12.26
C PHE A 88 21.04 -7.77 11.22
N CYS A 89 20.59 -6.52 11.24
CA CYS A 89 19.47 -6.05 10.43
C CYS A 89 19.99 -5.39 9.15
N TYR A 90 19.56 -5.86 7.98
CA TYR A 90 19.96 -5.26 6.70
C TYR A 90 19.58 -3.78 6.60
N THR A 91 18.37 -3.42 7.04
CA THR A 91 17.85 -2.03 7.03
C THR A 91 18.60 -1.07 7.93
N GLY A 92 19.24 -1.59 8.99
CA GLY A 92 20.00 -0.77 9.95
C GLY A 92 21.51 -0.74 9.69
N ARG A 93 22.01 -1.51 8.72
CA ARG A 93 23.42 -1.52 8.34
C ARG A 93 23.78 -0.38 7.40
#